data_AF-A0A2W7B4Z8-F1
#
_entry.id   AF-A0A2W7B4Z8-F1
#
_cell.length_a   1.000
_cell.length_b   1.000
_cell.length_c   1.000
_cell.angle_alpha   90.00
_cell.angle_beta   90.00
_cell.angle_gamma   90.00
#
_symmetry.space_group_name_H-M   'P 1'
#
loop_
_entity.id
_entity.type
_entity.pdbx_description
1 polymer ?
#
loop_
_entity_poly.entity_id
_entity_poly.type
_entity_poly.pdbx_seq_one_letter_code
_entity_poly.pdbx_strand_id
1 'polypeptide(L)'
;MLALQTLTYPIVETFHSIQGEGAWAGTNAFFIRLGGCDVYCPWCDQKETWNPKRYPQQSIGYLLEQVQAVNPAIAIITGGEPLLYDLLPLTEALREKAIKVHLETSGAHPFSGKFDWVTFSPKSYKLPHPSIYPKASELKVIIGEEKDFQWAEEQSRQISLNIPKYLQPEWNRSESQQLIFNYILCHPQWRMSLQSHKFLGIR
;
A
#
# COMPACT_ATOMS: atom_id res chain seq x y z
N MET A 1 3.26 -27.95 -0.88
CA MET A 1 4.03 -27.79 -2.13
C MET A 1 3.14 -27.66 -3.36
N LEU A 2 2.23 -28.60 -3.65
CA LEU A 2 1.38 -28.51 -4.86
C LEU A 2 0.52 -27.21 -4.91
N ALA A 3 -0.13 -26.85 -3.79
CA ALA A 3 -0.98 -25.66 -3.73
C ALA A 3 -0.23 -24.33 -4.01
N LEU A 4 1.05 -24.25 -3.63
CA LEU A 4 1.88 -23.07 -3.88
C LEU A 4 2.21 -22.89 -5.37
N GLN A 5 2.15 -23.98 -6.15
CA GLN A 5 2.42 -23.95 -7.59
C GLN A 5 1.15 -23.71 -8.42
N THR A 6 -0.03 -24.04 -7.89
CA THR A 6 -1.30 -23.92 -8.62
C THR A 6 -2.06 -22.62 -8.34
N LEU A 7 -1.94 -22.06 -7.13
CA LEU A 7 -2.53 -20.76 -6.81
C LEU A 7 -1.65 -19.65 -7.39
N THR A 8 -2.29 -18.75 -8.14
CA THR A 8 -1.61 -17.69 -8.88
C THR A 8 -2.29 -16.34 -8.68
N TYR A 9 -1.52 -15.27 -8.86
CA TYR A 9 -2.00 -13.89 -8.84
C TYR A 9 -1.57 -13.16 -10.12
N PRO A 10 -2.36 -12.20 -10.62
CA PRO A 10 -1.91 -11.30 -11.68
C PRO A 10 -0.82 -10.38 -11.13
N ILE A 11 0.40 -10.48 -11.65
CA ILE A 11 1.55 -9.69 -11.18
C ILE A 11 1.94 -8.67 -12.24
N VAL A 12 1.86 -7.39 -11.88
CA VAL A 12 2.38 -6.29 -12.70
C VAL A 12 3.89 -6.36 -12.74
N GLU A 13 4.50 -6.41 -11.57
CA GLU A 13 5.94 -6.45 -11.38
C GLU A 13 6.28 -6.93 -9.97
N THR A 14 7.51 -7.43 -9.84
CA THR A 14 8.20 -7.62 -8.57
C THR A 14 9.54 -6.92 -8.65
N PHE A 15 9.99 -6.31 -7.54
CA PHE A 15 11.29 -5.66 -7.49
C PHE A 15 11.79 -5.51 -6.06
N HIS A 16 13.10 -5.40 -5.93
CA HIS A 16 13.79 -5.19 -4.66
C HIS A 16 14.28 -3.74 -4.59
N SER A 17 13.91 -3.01 -3.56
CA SER A 17 14.25 -1.60 -3.37
C SER A 17 14.15 -1.19 -1.89
N ILE A 18 13.89 0.08 -1.61
CA ILE A 18 13.50 0.58 -0.28
C ILE A 18 12.04 1.03 -0.29
N GLN A 19 11.34 0.84 0.83
CA GLN A 19 10.05 1.51 1.06
C GLN A 19 10.28 3.02 1.00
N GLY A 20 9.55 3.70 0.13
CA GLY A 20 9.69 5.13 -0.07
C GLY A 20 8.78 5.98 0.80
N GLU A 21 7.78 5.40 1.46
CA GLU A 21 6.64 6.10 2.06
C GLU A 21 6.31 5.62 3.48
N GLY A 22 5.54 6.42 4.22
CA GLY A 22 4.95 6.03 5.51
C GLY A 22 5.95 5.79 6.63
N ALA A 23 5.54 5.04 7.66
CA ALA A 23 6.35 4.78 8.85
C ALA A 23 7.61 3.95 8.58
N TRP A 24 7.66 3.25 7.45
CA TRP A 24 8.74 2.35 7.08
C TRP A 24 9.64 2.91 5.96
N ALA A 25 9.50 4.20 5.62
CA ALA A 25 10.35 4.85 4.64
C ALA A 25 11.85 4.61 4.92
N GLY A 26 12.62 4.26 3.88
CA GLY A 26 14.04 3.89 3.96
C GLY A 26 14.32 2.40 4.21
N THR A 27 13.30 1.58 4.45
CA THR A 27 13.49 0.15 4.78
C THR A 27 13.72 -0.70 3.54
N ASN A 28 14.73 -1.57 3.55
CA ASN A 28 14.95 -2.62 2.54
C ASN A 28 13.67 -3.48 2.34
N ALA A 29 13.07 -3.40 1.16
CA ALA A 29 11.78 -4.00 0.86
C ALA A 29 11.75 -4.71 -0.51
N PHE A 30 11.09 -5.87 -0.55
CA PHE A 30 10.70 -6.50 -1.81
C PHE A 30 9.23 -6.23 -2.09
N PHE A 31 8.93 -5.67 -3.25
CA PHE A 31 7.58 -5.32 -3.66
C PHE A 31 6.97 -6.41 -4.53
N ILE A 32 5.73 -6.77 -4.22
CA ILE A 32 4.86 -7.63 -5.02
C ILE A 32 3.68 -6.76 -5.46
N ARG A 33 3.73 -6.24 -6.69
CA ARG A 33 2.68 -5.38 -7.25
C ARG A 33 1.67 -6.23 -8.01
N LEU A 34 0.48 -6.39 -7.43
CA LEU A 34 -0.64 -7.07 -8.07
C LEU A 34 -1.25 -6.21 -9.18
N GLY A 35 -1.86 -6.87 -10.17
CA GLY A 35 -2.71 -6.22 -11.18
C GLY A 35 -4.16 -6.25 -10.73
N GLY A 36 -4.97 -5.30 -11.21
CA GLY A 36 -6.38 -5.16 -10.91
C GLY A 36 -6.65 -4.01 -9.94
N CYS A 37 -7.47 -3.04 -10.34
CA CYS A 37 -7.97 -1.99 -9.44
C CYS A 37 -9.30 -1.48 -9.96
N ASP A 38 -10.29 -1.40 -9.07
CA ASP A 38 -11.62 -0.88 -9.40
C ASP A 38 -12.01 0.38 -8.58
N VAL A 39 -11.01 1.00 -7.93
CA VAL A 39 -11.15 2.28 -7.21
C VAL A 39 -11.12 3.46 -8.17
N TYR A 40 -10.41 3.33 -9.30
CA TYR A 40 -10.36 4.28 -10.41
C TYR A 40 -10.03 5.74 -10.01
N CYS A 41 -9.03 5.92 -9.14
CA CYS A 41 -8.58 7.24 -8.74
C CYS A 41 -8.12 8.08 -9.96
N PRO A 42 -8.63 9.31 -10.16
CA PRO A 42 -8.28 10.14 -11.32
C PRO A 42 -6.78 10.46 -11.42
N TRP A 43 -6.11 10.59 -10.27
CA TRP A 43 -4.68 10.89 -10.11
C TRP A 43 -3.81 9.66 -9.86
N CYS A 44 -4.32 8.44 -10.11
CA CYS A 44 -3.49 7.25 -10.00
C CYS A 44 -2.29 7.36 -10.96
N ASP A 45 -1.07 7.23 -10.42
CA ASP A 45 0.19 7.21 -11.17
C ASP A 45 0.51 5.82 -11.74
N GLN A 46 -0.40 4.86 -11.56
CA GLN A 46 -0.28 3.44 -11.91
C GLN A 46 -1.54 2.91 -12.62
N LYS A 47 -2.18 3.71 -13.50
CA LYS A 47 -3.43 3.34 -14.19
C LYS A 47 -3.32 2.10 -15.06
N GLU A 48 -2.12 1.81 -15.56
CA GLU A 48 -1.80 0.60 -16.31
C GLU A 48 -2.20 -0.66 -15.53
N THR A 49 -2.07 -0.62 -14.20
CA THR A 49 -2.35 -1.76 -13.31
C THR A 49 -3.83 -2.13 -13.23
N TRP A 50 -4.76 -1.29 -13.70
CA TRP A 50 -6.20 -1.49 -13.43
C TRP A 50 -6.80 -2.74 -14.07
N ASN A 51 -6.31 -3.17 -15.24
CA ASN A 51 -6.82 -4.35 -15.91
C ASN A 51 -5.95 -5.58 -15.61
N PRO A 52 -6.39 -6.52 -14.75
CA PRO A 52 -5.58 -7.65 -14.35
C PRO A 52 -5.32 -8.64 -15.50
N LYS A 53 -6.17 -8.65 -16.54
CA LYS A 53 -6.01 -9.54 -17.70
C LYS A 53 -4.79 -9.22 -18.57
N ARG A 54 -4.16 -8.06 -18.36
CA ARG A 54 -2.94 -7.65 -19.07
C ARG A 54 -1.67 -8.27 -18.49
N TYR A 55 -1.76 -8.89 -17.32
CA TYR A 55 -0.60 -9.27 -16.53
C TYR A 55 -0.50 -10.79 -16.40
N PRO A 56 0.73 -11.34 -16.39
CA PRO A 56 0.95 -12.76 -16.23
C PRO A 56 0.46 -13.23 -14.85
N GLN A 57 -0.09 -14.44 -14.82
CA GLN A 57 -0.36 -15.14 -13.58
C GLN A 57 0.94 -15.75 -13.06
N GLN A 58 1.34 -15.40 -11.84
CA GLN A 58 2.52 -15.98 -11.19
C GLN A 58 2.11 -16.76 -9.96
N SER A 59 2.75 -17.91 -9.74
CA SER A 59 2.47 -18.78 -8.61
C SER A 59 3.09 -18.26 -7.32
N ILE A 60 2.51 -18.64 -6.18
CA ILE A 60 3.07 -18.30 -4.86
C ILE A 60 4.50 -18.85 -4.73
N GLY A 61 4.76 -20.07 -5.21
CA GLY A 61 6.09 -20.67 -5.19
C GLY A 61 7.13 -19.81 -5.91
N TYR A 62 6.80 -19.32 -7.11
CA TYR A 62 7.70 -18.45 -7.87
C TYR A 62 7.95 -17.11 -7.15
N LEU A 63 6.91 -16.49 -6.59
CA LEU A 63 7.05 -15.26 -5.81
C LEU A 63 7.96 -15.45 -4.59
N LEU A 64 7.83 -16.58 -3.88
CA LEU A 64 8.68 -16.90 -2.75
C LEU A 64 10.14 -17.05 -3.15
N GLU A 65 10.43 -17.75 -4.25
CA GLU A 65 11.79 -17.90 -4.76
C GLU A 65 12.44 -16.53 -5.02
N GLN A 66 11.72 -15.60 -5.65
CA GLN A 66 12.21 -14.25 -5.91
C GLN A 66 12.49 -13.47 -4.62
N VAL A 67 11.57 -13.52 -3.65
CA VAL A 67 11.73 -12.81 -2.37
C VAL A 67 12.92 -13.40 -1.59
N GLN A 68 13.04 -14.73 -1.53
CA GLN A 68 14.12 -15.40 -0.79
C GLN A 68 15.49 -15.16 -1.42
N ALA A 69 15.57 -15.00 -2.74
CA ALA A 69 16.83 -14.77 -3.44
C ALA A 69 17.54 -13.47 -3.01
N VAL A 70 16.78 -12.47 -2.54
CA VAL A 70 17.34 -11.17 -2.13
C VAL A 70 17.28 -10.89 -0.63
N ASN A 71 16.59 -11.75 0.14
CA ASN A 71 16.50 -11.69 1.60
C ASN A 71 16.17 -10.27 2.13
N PRO A 72 15.01 -9.70 1.78
CA PRO A 72 14.65 -8.34 2.17
C PRO A 72 14.29 -8.27 3.66
N ALA A 73 14.29 -7.08 4.24
CA ALA A 73 13.81 -6.90 5.61
C ALA A 73 12.28 -7.07 5.71
N ILE A 74 11.56 -6.65 4.67
CA ILE A 74 10.10 -6.74 4.55
C ILE A 74 9.69 -7.10 3.11
N ALA A 75 8.57 -7.80 2.94
CA ALA A 75 7.89 -7.94 1.66
C ALA A 75 6.60 -7.10 1.68
N ILE A 76 6.40 -6.25 0.67
CA ILE A 76 5.25 -5.35 0.56
C ILE A 76 4.34 -5.85 -0.56
N ILE A 77 3.13 -6.26 -0.21
CA ILE A 77 2.06 -6.57 -1.15
C ILE A 77 1.30 -5.28 -1.44
N THR A 78 1.24 -4.90 -2.71
CA THR A 78 0.63 -3.66 -3.20
C THR A 78 0.03 -3.90 -4.59
N GLY A 79 -0.29 -2.83 -5.31
CA GLY A 79 -0.53 -2.88 -6.75
C GLY A 79 -1.99 -3.06 -7.12
N GLY A 80 -2.42 -2.23 -8.07
CA GLY A 80 -3.82 -1.90 -8.18
C GLY A 80 -4.46 -1.77 -6.79
N GLU A 81 -5.54 -2.50 -6.54
CA GLU A 81 -6.05 -2.72 -5.18
C GLU A 81 -5.83 -4.18 -4.75
N PRO A 82 -4.88 -4.48 -3.85
CA PRO A 82 -4.53 -5.86 -3.52
C PRO A 82 -5.64 -6.65 -2.83
N LEU A 83 -6.54 -5.99 -2.08
CA LEU A 83 -7.68 -6.66 -1.43
C LEU A 83 -8.79 -7.08 -2.40
N LEU A 84 -8.61 -6.90 -3.71
CA LEU A 84 -9.42 -7.59 -4.72
C LEU A 84 -9.25 -9.12 -4.67
N TYR A 85 -8.15 -9.60 -4.09
CA TYR A 85 -7.77 -11.01 -4.06
C TYR A 85 -7.78 -11.54 -2.63
N ASP A 86 -7.95 -12.86 -2.51
CA ASP A 86 -7.67 -13.55 -1.26
C ASP A 86 -6.14 -13.67 -1.07
N LEU A 87 -5.59 -12.92 -0.11
CA LEU A 87 -4.16 -12.84 0.14
C LEU A 87 -3.70 -13.81 1.23
N LEU A 88 -4.60 -14.55 1.88
CA LEU A 88 -4.24 -15.47 2.95
C LEU A 88 -3.20 -16.51 2.51
N PRO A 89 -3.34 -17.21 1.37
CA PRO A 89 -2.36 -18.19 0.93
C PRO A 89 -0.95 -17.59 0.71
N LEU A 90 -0.87 -16.41 0.08
CA LEU A 90 0.40 -15.73 -0.18
C LEU A 90 1.06 -15.26 1.12
N THR A 91 0.29 -14.62 2.00
CA THR A 91 0.80 -14.08 3.26
C THR A 91 1.26 -15.18 4.22
N GLU A 92 0.55 -16.30 4.31
CA GLU A 92 0.97 -17.46 5.11
C GLU A 92 2.28 -18.04 4.60
N ALA A 93 2.40 -18.24 3.28
CA ALA A 93 3.59 -18.82 2.70
C ALA A 93 4.84 -17.94 2.86
N LEU A 94 4.70 -16.61 2.78
CA LEU A 94 5.79 -15.66 3.08
C LEU A 94 6.19 -15.73 4.56
N ARG A 95 5.21 -15.76 5.47
CA ARG A 95 5.46 -15.81 6.91
C ARG A 95 6.09 -17.12 7.37
N GLU A 96 5.76 -18.24 6.74
CA GLU A 96 6.42 -19.54 6.97
C GLU A 96 7.93 -19.48 6.67
N LYS A 97 8.36 -18.55 5.83
CA LYS A 97 9.78 -18.26 5.55
C LYS A 97 10.37 -17.18 6.46
N ALA A 98 9.66 -16.82 7.54
CA ALA A 98 10.02 -15.75 8.47
C ALA A 98 10.17 -14.36 7.81
N ILE A 99 9.54 -14.14 6.65
CA ILE A 99 9.49 -12.85 5.98
C ILE A 99 8.38 -12.01 6.62
N LYS A 100 8.70 -10.78 7.04
CA LYS A 100 7.70 -9.81 7.51
C LYS A 100 6.89 -9.30 6.32
N VAL A 101 5.57 -9.33 6.41
CA VAL A 101 4.67 -9.02 5.28
C VAL A 101 3.86 -7.77 5.56
N HIS A 102 3.97 -6.81 4.66
CA HIS A 102 3.30 -5.51 4.73
C HIS A 102 2.25 -5.40 3.62
N LEU A 103 1.17 -4.65 3.89
CA LEU A 103 0.11 -4.34 2.94
C LEU A 103 0.05 -2.83 2.65
N GLU A 104 -0.08 -2.45 1.39
CA GLU A 104 -0.49 -1.12 0.96
C GLU A 104 -1.84 -1.22 0.23
N THR A 105 -2.91 -0.68 0.81
CA THR A 105 -4.28 -0.84 0.29
C THR A 105 -5.11 0.43 0.41
N SER A 106 -6.07 0.62 -0.49
CA SER A 106 -7.13 1.63 -0.35
C SER A 106 -8.19 1.24 0.66
N GLY A 107 -8.20 -0.03 1.11
CA GLY A 107 -9.18 -0.59 2.03
C GLY A 107 -10.58 -0.77 1.44
N ALA A 108 -10.76 -0.67 0.11
CA ALA A 108 -12.07 -0.66 -0.53
C ALA A 108 -12.78 -2.03 -0.59
N HIS A 109 -12.11 -3.11 -0.19
CA HIS A 109 -12.62 -4.49 -0.25
C HIS A 109 -12.45 -5.22 1.08
N PRO A 110 -13.15 -6.34 1.31
CA PRO A 110 -12.99 -7.14 2.52
C PRO A 110 -11.52 -7.51 2.76
N PHE A 111 -11.03 -7.15 3.94
CA PHE A 111 -9.68 -7.51 4.38
C PHE A 111 -9.43 -9.03 4.30
N SER A 112 -8.38 -9.43 3.61
CA SER A 112 -7.86 -10.80 3.55
C SER A 112 -6.35 -10.79 3.73
N GLY A 113 -5.82 -11.77 4.47
CA GLY A 113 -4.39 -11.98 4.68
C GLY A 113 -3.94 -11.77 6.13
N LYS A 114 -2.68 -12.14 6.38
CA LYS A 114 -1.99 -11.98 7.67
C LYS A 114 -0.77 -11.08 7.50
N PHE A 115 -0.86 -9.85 7.98
CA PHE A 115 0.19 -8.83 7.81
C PHE A 115 0.80 -8.43 9.15
N ASP A 116 2.08 -8.07 9.12
CA ASP A 116 2.81 -7.46 10.22
C ASP A 116 2.62 -5.93 10.24
N TRP A 117 2.29 -5.34 9.08
CA TRP A 117 1.97 -3.92 8.95
C TRP A 117 0.95 -3.67 7.85
N VAL A 118 -0.05 -2.84 8.11
CA VAL A 118 -1.08 -2.44 7.13
C VAL A 118 -1.07 -0.94 6.96
N THR A 119 -0.59 -0.48 5.81
CA THR A 119 -0.75 0.89 5.35
C THR A 119 -2.11 1.06 4.68
N PHE A 120 -3.01 1.78 5.37
CA PHE A 120 -4.33 2.09 4.87
C PHE A 120 -4.35 3.49 4.24
N SER A 121 -4.56 3.55 2.93
CA SER A 121 -4.63 4.78 2.15
C SER A 121 -6.00 4.99 1.51
N PRO A 122 -7.02 5.41 2.29
CA PRO A 122 -8.40 5.50 1.82
C PRO A 122 -8.57 6.47 0.65
N LYS A 123 -9.55 6.18 -0.22
CA LYS A 123 -9.87 6.99 -1.39
C LYS A 123 -11.35 7.36 -1.35
N SER A 124 -11.66 8.63 -1.58
CA SER A 124 -13.05 9.13 -1.54
C SER A 124 -13.94 8.60 -2.66
N TYR A 125 -13.35 8.08 -3.75
CA TYR A 125 -14.07 7.53 -4.91
C TYR A 125 -14.66 6.14 -4.68
N LYS A 126 -14.13 5.39 -3.71
CA LYS A 126 -14.67 4.11 -3.32
C LYS A 126 -14.46 3.93 -1.83
N LEU A 127 -15.57 3.97 -1.10
CA LEU A 127 -15.55 3.99 0.35
C LEU A 127 -14.84 2.73 0.91
N PRO A 128 -14.06 2.89 1.99
CA PRO A 128 -13.40 1.76 2.63
C PRO A 128 -14.41 0.76 3.20
N HIS A 129 -14.11 -0.53 3.04
CA HIS A 129 -14.85 -1.61 3.66
C HIS A 129 -14.60 -1.63 5.17
N PRO A 130 -15.61 -1.79 6.05
CA PRO A 130 -15.43 -1.69 7.50
C PRO A 130 -14.36 -2.60 8.12
N SER A 131 -14.04 -3.73 7.48
CA SER A 131 -13.03 -4.66 8.00
C SER A 131 -11.59 -4.15 7.96
N ILE A 132 -11.28 -3.05 7.24
CA ILE A 132 -9.93 -2.48 7.20
C ILE A 132 -9.57 -1.70 8.46
N TYR A 133 -10.52 -0.96 9.05
CA TYR A 133 -10.26 -0.05 10.17
C TYR A 133 -9.59 -0.71 11.39
N PRO A 134 -10.02 -1.89 11.88
CA PRO A 134 -9.34 -2.54 13.01
C PRO A 134 -8.00 -3.17 12.64
N LYS A 135 -7.62 -3.20 11.36
CA LYS A 135 -6.42 -3.84 10.85
C LYS A 135 -5.31 -2.86 10.49
N ALA A 136 -5.64 -1.59 10.27
CA ALA A 136 -4.68 -0.55 9.91
C ALA A 136 -3.59 -0.37 10.98
N SER A 137 -2.34 -0.38 10.54
CA SER A 137 -1.16 -0.06 11.35
C SER A 137 -0.68 1.37 11.13
N GLU A 138 -1.04 1.98 9.99
CA GLU A 138 -0.96 3.41 9.76
C GLU A 138 -2.11 3.88 8.84
N LEU A 139 -2.46 5.16 8.97
CA LEU A 139 -3.33 5.87 8.04
C LEU A 139 -2.48 6.80 7.19
N LYS A 140 -2.54 6.70 5.86
CA LYS A 140 -1.78 7.55 4.93
C LYS A 140 -2.68 8.13 3.85
N VAL A 141 -3.04 9.40 3.96
CA VAL A 141 -4.01 10.05 3.06
C VAL A 141 -3.29 10.92 2.04
N ILE A 142 -3.63 10.75 0.76
CA ILE A 142 -3.11 11.60 -0.32
C ILE A 142 -3.86 12.93 -0.30
N ILE A 143 -3.12 14.03 -0.34
CA ILE A 143 -3.65 15.39 -0.39
C ILE A 143 -3.24 16.01 -1.73
N GLY A 144 -4.19 16.42 -2.56
CA GLY A 144 -3.95 17.23 -3.76
C GLY A 144 -4.48 18.66 -3.62
N GLU A 145 -5.44 18.88 -2.72
CA GLU A 145 -6.13 20.16 -2.51
C GLU A 145 -6.71 20.23 -1.08
N GLU A 146 -7.10 21.42 -0.64
CA GLU A 146 -7.54 21.65 0.76
C GLU A 146 -8.74 20.79 1.17
N LYS A 147 -9.66 20.48 0.25
CA LYS A 147 -10.82 19.64 0.56
C LYS A 147 -10.43 18.21 0.97
N ASP A 148 -9.25 17.73 0.58
CA ASP A 148 -8.80 16.39 0.93
C ASP A 148 -8.49 16.25 2.43
N PHE A 149 -8.22 17.35 3.14
CA PHE A 149 -8.06 17.33 4.59
C PHE A 149 -9.34 16.92 5.31
N GLN A 150 -10.51 17.30 4.77
CA GLN A 150 -11.78 16.86 5.34
C GLN A 150 -11.89 15.33 5.30
N TRP A 151 -11.55 14.73 4.15
CA TRP A 151 -11.51 13.27 4.01
C TRP A 151 -10.49 12.65 4.96
N ALA A 152 -9.30 13.24 5.10
CA ALA A 152 -8.29 12.74 6.03
C ALA A 152 -8.80 12.71 7.48
N GLU A 153 -9.46 13.78 7.93
CA GLU A 153 -10.04 13.87 9.27
C GLU A 153 -11.20 12.88 9.47
N GLU A 154 -12.08 12.71 8.49
CA GLU A 154 -13.16 11.72 8.54
C GLU A 154 -12.64 10.29 8.71
N GLN A 155 -11.58 9.93 7.98
CA GLN A 155 -10.97 8.61 8.08
C GLN A 155 -10.19 8.42 9.39
N SER A 156 -9.51 9.47 9.86
CA SER A 156 -8.79 9.51 11.13
C SER A 156 -9.69 9.24 12.34
N ARG A 157 -10.97 9.66 12.31
CA ARG A 157 -11.95 9.41 13.40
C ARG A 157 -12.37 7.94 13.52
N GLN A 158 -12.26 7.15 12.46
CA GLN A 158 -12.64 5.73 12.45
C GLN A 158 -11.48 4.80 12.82
N ILE A 159 -10.28 5.36 12.97
CA ILE A 159 -9.04 4.65 13.21
C ILE A 159 -8.60 4.85 14.66
N SER A 160 -7.90 3.86 15.24
CA SER A 160 -7.34 3.96 16.58
C SER A 160 -6.43 5.19 16.74
N LEU A 161 -6.54 5.87 17.88
CA LEU A 161 -5.76 7.08 18.18
C LEU A 161 -4.25 6.83 18.26
N ASN A 162 -3.84 5.57 18.50
CA ASN A 162 -2.45 5.21 18.76
C ASN A 162 -1.65 4.80 17.52
N ILE A 163 -2.25 4.83 16.32
CA ILE A 163 -1.52 4.54 15.10
C ILE A 163 -1.03 5.82 14.42
N PRO A 164 0.15 5.81 13.77
CA PRO A 164 0.65 6.98 13.06
C PRO A 164 -0.27 7.37 11.89
N LYS A 165 -0.41 8.68 11.72
CA LYS A 165 -1.27 9.30 10.71
C LYS A 165 -0.42 10.19 9.80
N TYR A 166 -0.47 9.93 8.51
CA TYR A 166 0.32 10.59 7.49
C TYR A 166 -0.55 11.30 6.48
N LEU A 167 -0.11 12.50 6.11
CA LEU A 167 -0.56 13.24 4.93
C LEU A 167 0.56 13.15 3.90
N GLN A 168 0.23 12.66 2.71
CA GLN A 168 1.17 12.48 1.62
C GLN A 168 0.79 13.39 0.46
N PRO A 169 1.73 14.17 -0.08
CA PRO A 169 1.44 15.02 -1.21
C PRO A 169 1.11 14.17 -2.44
N GLU A 170 0.09 14.59 -3.19
CA GLU A 170 -0.07 14.13 -4.56
C GLU A 170 1.14 14.60 -5.37
N TRP A 171 1.81 13.66 -6.03
CA TRP A 171 3.12 13.88 -6.64
C TRP A 171 3.15 14.99 -7.68
N ASN A 172 2.10 15.07 -8.51
CA ASN A 172 2.07 15.95 -9.67
C ASN A 172 1.58 17.37 -9.33
N ARG A 173 1.37 17.68 -8.04
CA ARG A 173 0.91 18.98 -7.55
C ARG A 173 1.97 19.61 -6.65
N SER A 174 2.67 20.59 -7.23
CA SER A 174 3.74 21.36 -6.57
C SER A 174 3.29 22.00 -5.24
N GLU A 175 2.04 22.43 -5.16
CA GLU A 175 1.51 23.13 -3.99
C GLU A 175 1.19 22.19 -2.82
N SER A 176 1.00 20.89 -3.10
CA SER A 176 0.51 19.94 -2.11
C SER A 176 1.44 19.80 -0.90
N GLN A 177 2.75 19.80 -1.12
CA GLN A 177 3.73 19.76 -0.04
C GLN A 177 3.59 20.95 0.91
N GLN A 178 3.44 22.16 0.36
CA GLN A 178 3.27 23.38 1.14
C GLN A 178 1.93 23.39 1.90
N LEU A 179 0.86 22.91 1.27
CA LEU A 179 -0.46 22.77 1.91
C LEU A 179 -0.37 21.85 3.13
N ILE A 180 0.23 20.66 2.97
CA ILE A 180 0.41 19.71 4.06
C ILE A 180 1.30 20.29 5.16
N PHE A 181 2.42 20.95 4.80
CA PHE A 181 3.31 21.59 5.76
C PHE A 181 2.54 22.58 6.65
N ASN A 182 1.80 23.50 6.04
CA ASN A 182 1.01 24.49 6.77
C ASN A 182 -0.07 23.81 7.64
N TYR A 183 -0.71 22.77 7.14
CA TYR A 183 -1.75 22.05 7.88
C TYR A 183 -1.20 21.34 9.12
N ILE A 184 -0.07 20.64 9.00
CA ILE A 184 0.54 19.87 10.09
C ILE A 184 1.02 20.77 11.24
N LEU A 185 1.50 21.99 10.94
CA LEU A 185 1.87 22.95 11.98
C LEU A 185 0.71 23.30 12.93
N CYS A 186 -0.53 23.18 12.46
CA CYS A 186 -1.74 23.39 13.25
C CYS A 186 -2.39 22.09 13.77
N HIS A 187 -1.97 20.92 13.26
CA HIS A 187 -2.59 19.62 13.54
C HIS A 187 -1.51 18.57 13.87
N PRO A 188 -0.95 18.58 15.09
CA PRO A 188 0.25 17.82 15.46
C PRO A 188 0.05 16.30 15.48
N GLN A 189 -1.19 15.81 15.38
CA GLN A 189 -1.49 14.39 15.21
C GLN A 189 -1.03 13.85 13.84
N TRP A 190 -0.87 14.73 12.85
CA TRP A 190 -0.47 14.37 11.50
C TRP A 190 1.03 14.51 11.29
N ARG A 191 1.57 13.68 10.41
CA ARG A 191 2.97 13.72 9.93
C ARG A 191 2.98 13.77 8.42
N MET A 192 4.05 14.30 7.84
CA MET A 192 4.21 14.30 6.38
C MET A 192 4.84 12.97 5.95
N SER A 193 4.26 12.31 4.95
CA SER A 193 4.89 11.17 4.26
C SER A 193 5.33 11.63 2.88
N LEU A 194 6.63 11.68 2.64
CA LEU A 194 7.19 12.00 1.32
C LEU A 194 7.34 10.73 0.48
N GLN A 195 7.27 10.87 -0.83
CA GLN A 195 7.57 9.79 -1.78
C GLN A 195 9.06 9.74 -2.08
N SER A 196 9.88 9.38 -1.08
CA SER A 196 11.35 9.49 -1.14
C SER A 196 11.99 8.76 -2.33
N HIS A 197 11.43 7.62 -2.74
CA HIS A 197 11.86 6.86 -3.91
C HIS A 197 11.87 7.70 -5.20
N LYS A 198 10.89 8.61 -5.38
CA LYS A 198 10.82 9.50 -6.55
C LYS A 198 11.93 10.54 -6.57
N PHE A 199 12.32 11.07 -5.41
CA PHE A 199 13.47 11.98 -5.28
C PHE A 199 14.81 11.28 -5.54
N LEU A 200 14.90 10.01 -5.12
CA LEU A 200 16.10 9.19 -5.29
C LEU A 200 16.24 8.59 -6.69
N GLY A 201 15.20 8.69 -7.53
CA GLY A 201 15.20 8.09 -8.87
C GLY A 201 15.21 6.56 -8.85
N ILE A 202 14.68 5.97 -7.78
CA ILE A 202 14.56 4.52 -7.59
C ILE A 202 13.10 4.10 -7.62
N ARG A 203 12.86 2.80 -7.81
CA ARG A 203 11.53 2.22 -7.73
C ARG A 203 11.06 2.03 -6.30
#